data_AF-A0A417YZX0-F1
#
_entry.id   AF-A0A417YZX0-F1
#
_cell.length_a   1.000
_cell.length_b   1.000
_cell.length_c   1.000
_cell.angle_alpha   90.00
_cell.angle_beta   90.00
_cell.angle_gamma   90.00
#
_symmetry.space_group_name_H-M   'P 1'
#
loop_
_entity.id
_entity.type
_entity.pdbx_description
1 polymer ?
#
loop_
_entity_poly.entity_id
_entity_poly.type
_entity_poly.pdbx_seq_one_letter_code
_entity_poly.pdbx_strand_id
1 'polypeptide(L)'
;MKVRIKYLIISVSLICISIPSYFYIQYQLLPIYQIEYNAGEEMIDGTPYAIHYVNFKNRSYKSVNPLVDVDDYPLGKLIGGTENGIETVFAVKGHKDLIAVSGFMMVPTYFKETKDLD
;
A
#
# COMPACT_ATOMS: atom_id res chain seq x y z
N MET A 1 -39.44 20.86 -21.84
CA MET A 1 -38.05 21.25 -21.49
C MET A 1 -37.72 21.04 -20.01
N LYS A 2 -38.49 21.59 -19.07
CA LYS A 2 -38.25 21.47 -17.61
C LYS A 2 -38.18 20.03 -17.06
N VAL A 3 -39.04 19.14 -17.55
CA VAL A 3 -39.06 17.71 -17.15
C VAL A 3 -37.75 16.99 -17.54
N ARG A 4 -37.21 17.26 -18.73
CA ARG A 4 -35.94 16.67 -19.19
C ARG A 4 -34.74 17.16 -18.37
N ILE A 5 -34.76 18.43 -17.95
CA ILE A 5 -33.71 19.01 -17.08
C ILE A 5 -33.73 18.36 -15.68
N LYS A 6 -34.92 18.07 -15.13
CA LYS A 6 -35.04 17.40 -13.82
C LYS A 6 -34.38 16.01 -13.83
N TYR A 7 -34.63 15.21 -14.87
CA TYR A 7 -34.03 13.88 -14.99
C TYR A 7 -32.51 13.95 -15.25
N LEU A 8 -32.05 14.96 -16.01
CA LEU A 8 -30.62 15.19 -16.20
C LEU A 8 -29.92 15.44 -14.85
N ILE A 9 -30.45 16.33 -14.01
CA ILE A 9 -29.87 16.64 -12.70
C ILE A 9 -29.82 15.39 -11.81
N ILE A 10 -30.90 14.63 -11.75
CA ILE A 10 -30.95 13.38 -10.96
C ILE A 10 -29.89 12.38 -11.46
N SER A 11 -29.74 12.23 -12.78
CA SER A 11 -28.74 11.32 -13.34
C SER A 11 -27.32 11.74 -13.00
N VAL A 12 -27.01 13.05 -13.07
CA VAL A 12 -25.70 13.58 -12.72
C VAL A 12 -25.42 13.40 -11.23
N SER A 13 -26.41 13.68 -10.36
CA SER A 13 -26.26 13.44 -8.93
C SER A 13 -26.01 11.97 -8.59
N LEU A 14 -26.71 11.05 -9.26
CA LEU A 14 -26.47 9.61 -9.09
C LEU A 14 -25.06 9.21 -9.53
N ILE A 15 -24.57 9.73 -10.66
CA ILE A 15 -23.21 9.48 -11.14
C ILE A 15 -22.18 9.99 -10.13
N CYS A 16 -22.35 11.23 -9.65
CA CYS A 16 -21.47 11.85 -8.66
C CYS A 16 -21.39 11.08 -7.34
N ILE A 17 -22.45 10.37 -6.93
CA ILE A 17 -22.43 9.52 -5.74
C ILE A 17 -21.83 8.15 -6.05
N SER A 18 -22.22 7.54 -7.17
CA SER A 18 -21.82 6.17 -7.53
C SER A 18 -20.32 6.01 -7.73
N ILE A 19 -19.64 6.98 -8.35
CA ILE A 19 -18.20 6.88 -8.65
C ILE A 19 -17.36 6.85 -7.36
N PRO A 20 -17.48 7.81 -6.42
CA PRO A 20 -16.76 7.74 -5.15
C PRO A 20 -17.13 6.51 -4.32
N SER A 21 -18.41 6.14 -4.27
CA SER A 21 -18.85 4.93 -3.56
C SER A 21 -18.21 3.66 -4.13
N TYR A 22 -18.10 3.55 -5.46
CA TYR A 22 -17.42 2.43 -6.10
C TYR A 22 -15.95 2.34 -5.68
N PHE A 23 -15.21 3.45 -5.73
CA PHE A 23 -13.81 3.47 -5.29
C PHE A 23 -13.66 3.17 -3.79
N TYR A 24 -14.56 3.69 -2.96
CA TYR A 24 -14.56 3.42 -1.52
C TYR A 24 -14.77 1.93 -1.21
N ILE A 25 -15.74 1.29 -1.87
CA ILE A 25 -15.97 -0.15 -1.71
C ILE A 25 -14.76 -0.96 -2.17
N GLN A 26 -14.16 -0.62 -3.33
CA GLN A 26 -12.96 -1.31 -3.81
C GLN A 26 -11.80 -1.18 -2.83
N TYR A 27 -11.64 0.00 -2.21
CA TYR A 27 -10.61 0.22 -1.20
C TYR A 27 -10.84 -0.62 0.06
N GLN A 28 -12.09 -0.72 0.55
CA GLN A 28 -12.45 -1.54 1.71
C GLN A 28 -12.28 -3.04 1.50
N LEU A 29 -12.28 -3.50 0.24
CA LEU A 29 -12.06 -4.90 -0.12
C LEU A 29 -10.58 -5.28 -0.26
N LEU A 30 -9.68 -4.31 -0.14
CA LEU A 30 -8.26 -4.59 -0.20
C LEU A 30 -7.82 -5.40 1.02
N PRO A 31 -6.89 -6.35 0.83
CA PRO A 31 -6.34 -7.12 1.94
C PRO A 31 -5.60 -6.20 2.93
N ILE A 32 -5.66 -6.58 4.20
CA ILE A 32 -4.96 -5.92 5.29
C ILE A 32 -3.65 -6.66 5.56
N TYR A 33 -2.55 -5.93 5.57
CA TYR A 33 -1.22 -6.38 5.91
C TYR A 33 -0.91 -5.94 7.35
N GLN A 34 -0.23 -6.82 8.09
CA GLN A 34 0.23 -6.53 9.45
C GLN A 34 1.66 -6.03 9.40
N ILE A 35 1.96 -4.94 10.11
CA ILE A 35 3.32 -4.41 10.19
C ILE A 35 3.84 -4.55 11.60
N GLU A 36 5.00 -5.19 11.71
CA GLU A 36 5.79 -5.27 12.93
C GLU A 36 6.93 -4.26 12.83
N TYR A 37 6.77 -3.15 13.54
CA TYR A 37 7.78 -2.10 13.60
C TYR A 37 8.85 -2.43 14.64
N ASN A 38 10.13 -2.19 14.31
CA ASN A 38 11.26 -2.37 15.22
C ASN A 38 11.40 -3.80 15.76
N ALA A 39 11.22 -4.79 14.88
CA ALA A 39 11.38 -6.20 15.21
C ALA A 39 12.83 -6.57 15.58
N GLY A 40 13.78 -5.72 15.20
CA GLY A 40 15.18 -5.85 15.57
C GLY A 40 16.04 -4.77 14.92
N GLU A 41 17.35 -4.97 14.98
CA GLU A 41 18.33 -4.12 14.32
C GLU A 41 19.32 -4.99 13.52
N GLU A 42 19.72 -4.50 12.35
CA GLU A 42 20.74 -5.12 11.51
C GLU A 42 21.85 -4.12 11.22
N MET A 43 23.10 -4.57 11.30
CA MET A 43 24.26 -3.76 10.93
C MET A 43 24.54 -3.94 9.45
N ILE A 44 24.42 -2.87 8.66
CA ILE A 44 24.77 -2.84 7.25
C ILE A 44 25.83 -1.75 7.05
N ASP A 45 26.99 -2.12 6.50
CA ASP A 45 28.14 -1.21 6.30
C ASP A 45 28.53 -0.40 7.55
N GLY A 46 28.40 -1.02 8.73
CA GLY A 46 28.72 -0.40 10.02
C GLY A 46 27.66 0.55 10.58
N THR A 47 26.52 0.69 9.91
CA THR A 47 25.37 1.51 10.36
C THR A 47 24.25 0.59 10.87
N PRO A 48 23.69 0.84 12.08
CA PRO A 48 22.53 0.10 12.56
C PRO A 48 21.27 0.57 11.85
N TYR A 49 20.46 -0.40 11.39
CA TYR A 49 19.16 -0.16 10.77
C TYR A 49 18.08 -0.94 11.51
N ALA A 50 16.98 -0.25 11.83
CA ALA A 50 15.79 -0.91 12.36
C ALA A 50 15.18 -1.83 11.29
N ILE A 51 14.90 -3.06 11.70
CA ILE A 51 14.22 -4.05 10.87
C ILE A 51 12.71 -3.95 11.12
N HIS A 52 11.95 -3.89 10.04
CA HIS A 52 10.50 -3.96 10.06
C HIS A 52 10.04 -5.18 9.25
N TYR A 53 8.96 -5.82 9.68
CA TYR A 53 8.32 -6.88 8.91
C TYR A 53 6.92 -6.49 8.49
N VAL A 54 6.55 -6.90 7.29
CA VAL A 54 5.17 -6.88 6.81
C VAL A 54 4.72 -8.32 6.65
N ASN A 55 3.63 -8.70 7.29
CA ASN A 55 3.08 -10.05 7.26
C ASN A 55 1.72 -10.05 6.55
N PHE A 56 1.53 -10.99 5.63
CA PHE A 56 0.25 -11.22 4.98
C PHE A 56 0.05 -12.70 4.67
N LYS A 57 -0.97 -13.29 5.32
CA LYS A 57 -1.22 -14.74 5.29
C LYS A 57 0.05 -15.49 5.70
N ASN A 58 0.56 -16.37 4.85
CA ASN A 58 1.76 -17.19 5.12
C ASN A 58 3.02 -16.59 4.47
N ARG A 59 3.06 -15.27 4.27
CA ARG A 59 4.19 -14.56 3.68
C ARG A 59 4.65 -13.47 4.62
N SER A 60 5.95 -13.40 4.83
CA SER A 60 6.62 -12.31 5.52
C SER A 60 7.49 -11.54 4.55
N TYR A 61 7.58 -10.23 4.72
CA TYR A 61 8.42 -9.34 3.93
C TYR A 61 9.25 -8.52 4.90
N LYS A 62 10.58 -8.56 4.76
CA LYS A 62 11.52 -7.81 5.60
C LYS A 62 11.84 -6.48 4.95
N SER A 63 11.94 -5.41 5.74
CA SER A 63 12.34 -4.09 5.26
C SER A 63 13.69 -4.16 4.56
N VAL A 64 13.75 -3.59 3.36
CA VAL A 64 14.98 -3.43 2.60
C VAL A 64 15.66 -2.14 3.07
N ASN A 65 17.00 -2.18 3.11
CA ASN A 65 17.86 -1.06 3.50
C ASN A 65 17.38 0.28 2.91
N PRO A 66 17.34 1.39 3.69
CA PRO A 66 16.94 2.72 3.21
C PRO A 66 17.84 3.33 2.11
N LEU A 67 18.91 2.67 1.69
CA LEU A 67 19.75 3.08 0.55
C LEU A 67 19.14 2.76 -0.82
N VAL A 68 17.92 2.23 -0.87
CA VAL A 68 17.19 1.98 -2.11
C VAL A 68 16.74 3.31 -2.72
N ASP A 69 17.28 3.64 -3.90
CA ASP A 69 16.85 4.81 -4.67
C ASP A 69 15.39 4.62 -5.11
N VAL A 70 14.53 5.58 -4.78
CA VAL A 70 13.08 5.51 -5.09
C VAL A 70 12.86 5.46 -6.60
N ASP A 71 13.75 6.04 -7.39
CA ASP A 71 13.65 6.06 -8.85
C ASP A 71 13.89 4.66 -9.46
N ASP A 72 14.65 3.80 -8.78
CA ASP A 72 14.90 2.43 -9.21
C ASP A 72 13.72 1.49 -8.91
N TYR A 73 12.84 1.87 -7.97
CA TYR A 73 11.75 1.01 -7.47
C TYR A 73 10.37 1.71 -7.54
N PRO A 74 9.90 2.07 -8.74
CA PRO A 74 8.68 2.84 -8.87
C PRO A 74 7.45 2.09 -8.35
N LEU A 75 6.61 2.81 -7.60
CA LEU A 75 5.35 2.29 -7.08
C LEU A 75 4.43 1.81 -8.21
N GLY A 76 3.86 0.62 -8.01
CA GLY A 76 2.93 -0.05 -8.90
C GLY A 76 1.49 0.07 -8.44
N LYS A 77 0.73 -1.02 -8.59
CA LYS A 77 -0.68 -1.07 -8.22
C LYS A 77 -0.82 -1.11 -6.70
N LEU A 78 -1.84 -0.42 -6.17
CA LEU A 78 -2.32 -0.61 -4.80
C LEU A 78 -2.81 -2.04 -4.63
N ILE A 79 -2.21 -2.77 -3.67
CA ILE A 79 -2.50 -4.18 -3.40
C ILE A 79 -3.06 -4.42 -2.00
N GLY A 80 -2.96 -3.46 -1.08
CA GLY A 80 -3.42 -3.63 0.29
C GLY A 80 -3.40 -2.35 1.12
N GLY A 81 -3.87 -2.45 2.35
CA GLY A 81 -3.72 -1.44 3.40
C GLY A 81 -3.12 -2.07 4.66
N THR A 82 -2.86 -1.26 5.66
CA THR A 82 -2.41 -1.70 7.00
C THR A 82 -3.55 -1.64 8.01
N GLU A 83 -3.40 -2.31 9.16
CA GLU A 83 -4.42 -2.35 10.22
C GLU A 83 -4.80 -0.96 10.75
N ASN A 84 -3.85 -0.02 10.78
CA ASN A 84 -4.09 1.34 11.23
C ASN A 84 -4.88 2.19 10.20
N GLY A 85 -4.99 1.71 8.95
CA GLY A 85 -5.65 2.42 7.85
C GLY A 85 -4.94 3.70 7.38
N ILE A 86 -3.77 4.00 7.92
CA ILE A 86 -2.96 5.19 7.61
C ILE A 86 -2.04 4.89 6.41
N GLU A 87 -1.59 3.64 6.31
CA GLU A 87 -0.59 3.23 5.34
C GLU A 87 -1.17 2.28 4.31
N THR A 88 -0.63 2.38 3.10
CA THR A 88 -1.08 1.61 1.94
C THR A 88 0.07 0.80 1.38
N VAL A 89 -0.27 -0.40 0.89
CA VAL A 89 0.70 -1.37 0.37
C VAL A 89 0.58 -1.41 -1.14
N PHE A 90 1.69 -1.18 -1.82
CA PHE A 90 1.80 -1.20 -3.28
C PHE A 90 2.71 -2.34 -3.73
N ALA A 91 2.40 -2.93 -4.88
CA ALA A 91 3.37 -3.73 -5.60
C ALA A 91 4.45 -2.82 -6.18
N VAL A 92 5.70 -3.29 -6.29
CA VAL A 92 6.77 -2.53 -6.95
C VAL A 92 6.85 -2.93 -8.44
N LYS A 93 6.89 -1.96 -9.35
CA LYS A 93 6.90 -2.26 -10.80
C LYS A 93 8.20 -2.98 -11.17
N GLY A 94 8.08 -4.10 -11.87
CA GLY A 94 9.25 -4.89 -12.31
C GLY A 94 9.78 -5.88 -11.27
N HIS A 95 9.31 -5.82 -10.02
CA HIS A 95 9.79 -6.66 -8.92
C HIS A 95 8.63 -7.45 -8.30
N LYS A 96 8.67 -8.78 -8.41
CA LYS A 96 7.58 -9.66 -7.93
C LYS A 96 7.69 -10.01 -6.45
N ASP A 97 8.90 -9.86 -5.90
CA ASP A 97 9.30 -10.17 -4.54
C ASP A 97 9.34 -8.93 -3.64
N LEU A 98 9.04 -7.75 -4.20
CA LEU A 98 9.04 -6.48 -3.48
C LEU A 98 7.64 -5.88 -3.36
N ILE A 99 7.38 -5.35 -2.17
CA ILE A 99 6.24 -4.49 -1.88
C ILE A 99 6.75 -3.18 -1.29
N ALA A 100 5.94 -2.13 -1.39
CA ALA A 100 6.22 -0.84 -0.79
C ALA A 100 5.07 -0.46 0.15
N VAL A 101 5.41 0.02 1.34
CA VAL A 101 4.46 0.61 2.27
C VAL A 101 4.63 2.12 2.23
N SER A 102 3.55 2.86 2.01
CA SER A 102 3.57 4.31 1.96
C SER A 102 2.35 4.89 2.67
N GLY A 103 2.61 5.85 3.56
CA GLY A 103 1.61 6.74 4.14
C GLY A 103 1.45 8.02 3.32
N PHE A 104 0.43 8.81 3.65
CA PHE A 104 0.18 10.09 2.98
C PHE A 104 1.37 11.05 3.14
N MET A 105 1.98 11.44 2.02
CA MET A 105 3.18 12.30 1.95
C MET A 105 4.44 11.73 2.63
N MET A 106 4.50 10.42 2.85
CA MET A 106 5.68 9.75 3.40
C MET A 106 6.48 9.05 2.30
N VAL A 107 7.80 9.08 2.43
CA VAL A 107 8.69 8.29 1.58
C VAL A 107 8.33 6.81 1.76
N PRO A 108 8.15 6.03 0.68
CA PRO A 108 7.82 4.62 0.79
C PRO A 108 8.96 3.83 1.42
N THR A 109 8.62 2.89 2.31
CA THR A 109 9.54 1.87 2.80
C THR A 109 9.34 0.61 1.97
N TYR A 110 10.42 0.03 1.46
CA TYR A 110 10.37 -1.18 0.63
C TYR A 110 10.59 -2.43 1.47
N PHE A 111 9.93 -3.52 1.10
CA PHE A 111 10.02 -4.80 1.79
C PHE A 111 10.17 -5.93 0.78
N LYS A 112 11.03 -6.89 1.11
CA LYS A 112 11.32 -8.06 0.28
C LYS A 112 10.81 -9.33 0.93
N GLU A 113 10.14 -10.16 0.14
CA GLU A 113 9.62 -11.45 0.59
C GLU A 113 10.75 -12.30 1.17
N THR A 114 10.59 -12.73 2.43
CA THR A 114 11.51 -13.65 3.09
C THR A 114 10.88 -15.03 3.15
N LYS A 115 11.72 -16.06 3.14
CA LYS A 115 11.30 -17.46 3.34
C LYS A 115 11.48 -17.92 4.78
N ASP A 116 11.89 -17.02 5.66
CA ASP A 116 12.16 -17.31 7.06
C ASP A 116 10.82 -17.42 7.80
N LEU A 117 10.17 -18.57 7.62
CA LEU A 117 9.20 -19.12 8.55
C LEU A 117 10.01 -20.03 9.47
N ASP A 118 10.46 -19.48 10.61
CA ASP A 118 10.85 -20.29 11.77
C ASP A 118 9.62 -21.03 12.32
#